data_AF-A0A1H3UIQ8-F1
#
_entry.id   AF-A0A1H3UIQ8-F1
#
_cell.length_a   1.000
_cell.length_b   1.000
_cell.length_c   1.000
_cell.angle_alpha   90.00
_cell.angle_beta   90.00
_cell.angle_gamma   90.00
#
_symmetry.space_group_name_H-M   'P 1'
#
loop_
_entity.id
_entity.type
_entity.pdbx_description
1 polymer ?
#
loop_
_entity_poly.entity_id
_entity_poly.type
_entity_poly.pdbx_seq_one_letter_code
_entity_poly.pdbx_strand_id
1 'polypeptide(L)' 'MMNSQTLGYTMRQARDDEVARNNQMFFEADRLDAQAYKIIESYSGDAQTWARFIEAKKVADAQRTAAYQEWMRIHRAKRR' A
#
# COMPACT_ATOMS: atom_id res chain seq x y z
N MET A 1 24.96 -31.60 3.90
CA MET A 1 24.46 -30.90 5.09
C MET A 1 24.20 -29.45 4.68
N MET A 2 22.93 -29.06 4.50
CA MET A 2 22.59 -27.66 4.16
C MET A 2 22.54 -26.85 5.45
N ASN A 3 23.48 -25.91 5.56
CA ASN A 3 23.78 -25.18 6.78
C ASN A 3 22.62 -24.28 7.19
N SER A 4 22.32 -24.29 8.49
CA SER A 4 21.37 -23.39 9.17
C SER A 4 21.59 -21.90 8.85
N GLN A 5 22.81 -21.54 8.45
CA GLN A 5 23.20 -20.21 7.98
C GLN A 5 22.51 -19.79 6.66
N THR A 6 22.39 -20.70 5.69
CA THR A 6 21.69 -20.41 4.43
C THR A 6 20.19 -20.26 4.64
N LEU A 7 19.59 -21.02 5.56
CA LEU A 7 18.17 -20.91 5.91
C LEU A 7 17.85 -19.56 6.61
N GLY A 8 18.71 -19.12 7.54
CA GLY A 8 18.55 -17.84 8.22
C GLY A 8 18.68 -16.64 7.28
N TYR A 9 19.56 -16.71 6.28
CA TYR A 9 19.72 -15.67 5.26
C TYR A 9 18.46 -15.56 4.38
N THR A 10 17.94 -16.68 3.88
CA THR A 10 16.73 -16.70 3.06
C THR A 10 15.49 -16.20 3.83
N MET A 11 15.37 -16.53 5.12
CA MET A 11 14.27 -16.02 5.95
C MET A 11 14.34 -14.49 6.16
N ARG A 12 15.54 -13.93 6.35
CA ARG A 12 15.72 -12.47 6.47
C ARG A 12 15.36 -11.78 5.16
N GLN A 13 15.83 -12.30 4.03
CA GLN A 13 15.58 -11.73 2.71
C GLN A 13 14.08 -11.78 2.34
N ALA A 14 13.40 -12.90 2.62
CA ALA A 14 11.96 -13.01 2.41
C ALA A 14 11.16 -11.98 3.24
N ARG A 15 11.61 -11.69 4.46
CA ARG A 15 10.99 -10.68 5.34
C ARG A 15 11.25 -9.25 4.84
N ASP A 16 12.45 -8.96 4.35
CA ASP A 16 12.76 -7.66 3.77
C ASP A 16 11.94 -7.42 2.49
N ASP A 17 11.73 -8.47 1.69
CA ASP A 17 10.84 -8.43 0.52
C ASP A 17 9.37 -8.19 0.89
N GLU A 18 8.88 -8.79 1.99
CA GLU A 18 7.52 -8.51 2.50
C GLU A 18 7.35 -7.04 2.91
N VAL A 19 8.36 -6.46 3.56
CA VAL A 19 8.35 -5.04 3.94
C VAL A 19 8.43 -4.15 2.70
N ALA A 20 9.26 -4.49 1.72
CA ALA A 20 9.37 -3.74 0.47
C ALA A 20 8.06 -3.74 -0.31
N ARG A 21 7.39 -4.90 -0.42
CA ARG A 21 6.05 -5.02 -1.03
C ARG A 21 5.02 -4.16 -0.29
N ASN A 22 5.00 -4.21 1.04
CA ASN A 22 4.10 -3.39 1.83
C ASN A 22 4.34 -1.89 1.63
N ASN A 23 5.61 -1.45 1.54
CA ASN A 23 5.94 -0.06 1.23
C ASN A 23 5.45 0.35 -0.15
N GLN A 24 5.57 -0.53 -1.15
CA GLN A 24 5.04 -0.29 -2.49
C GLN A 24 3.51 -0.15 -2.49
N MET A 25 2.80 -0.89 -1.63
CA MET A 25 1.34 -0.74 -1.48
C MET A 25 0.95 0.65 -0.94
N PHE A 26 1.70 1.19 0.03
CA PHE A 26 1.48 2.56 0.52
C PHE A 26 1.79 3.60 -0.55
N PHE A 27 2.88 3.42 -1.30
CA PHE A 27 3.21 4.32 -2.40
C PHE A 27 2.12 4.36 -3.48
N GLU A 28 1.55 3.21 -3.83
CA GLU A 28 0.45 3.17 -4.79
C GLU A 28 -0.82 3.84 -4.23
N ALA A 29 -1.10 3.71 -2.93
CA ALA A 29 -2.19 4.44 -2.29
C ALA A 29 -2.00 5.96 -2.41
N ASP A 30 -0.79 6.46 -2.10
CA ASP A 30 -0.46 7.89 -2.20
C ASP A 30 -0.53 8.39 -3.65
N ARG A 31 -0.13 7.55 -4.61
CA ARG A 31 -0.22 7.85 -6.04
C ARG A 31 -1.68 7.96 -6.50
N LEU A 32 -2.54 7.02 -6.10
CA LEU A 32 -3.98 7.05 -6.38
C LEU A 32 -4.63 8.28 -5.76
N ASP A 33 -4.21 8.65 -4.54
CA ASP A 33 -4.70 9.84 -3.85
C ASP A 33 -4.33 11.12 -4.60
N ALA A 34 -3.07 11.24 -5.02
CA ALA A 34 -2.62 12.35 -5.85
C ALA A 34 -3.37 12.42 -7.20
N GLN A 35 -3.70 11.28 -7.80
CA GLN A 35 -4.54 11.23 -9.01
C GLN A 35 -5.96 11.72 -8.73
N ALA A 36 -6.56 11.38 -7.58
CA ALA A 36 -7.87 11.89 -7.20
C ALA A 36 -7.85 13.43 -7.16
N TYR A 37 -6.85 14.04 -6.53
CA TYR A 37 -6.75 15.51 -6.48
C TYR A 37 -6.57 16.16 -7.85
N LYS A 38 -5.92 15.50 -8.81
CA LYS A 38 -5.83 16.00 -10.20
C LYS A 38 -7.20 16.10 -10.88
N ILE A 39 -8.17 15.27 -10.52
CA ILE A 39 -9.53 15.31 -11.08
C ILE A 39 -10.21 16.65 -10.76
N ILE A 40 -9.92 17.23 -9.60
CA ILE A 40 -10.54 18.48 -9.13
C ILE A 40 -9.61 19.70 -9.26
N GLU A 41 -8.45 19.57 -9.89
CA GLU A 41 -7.46 20.64 -10.01
C GLU A 41 -8.01 21.88 -10.72
N SER A 42 -8.94 21.71 -11.66
CA SER A 42 -9.67 22.79 -12.35
C SER A 42 -11.18 22.67 -12.16
N TYR A 43 -11.62 22.21 -10.99
CA TYR A 43 -13.03 21.94 -10.72
C TYR A 43 -13.89 23.20 -10.81
N SER A 44 -14.91 23.17 -11.66
CA SER A 44 -15.83 24.29 -11.90
C SER A 44 -17.19 24.13 -11.21
N GLY A 45 -17.36 23.15 -10.32
CA GLY A 45 -18.60 22.93 -9.58
C GLY A 45 -19.56 21.88 -10.17
N ASP A 46 -19.13 21.06 -11.12
CA ASP A 46 -19.99 20.03 -11.73
C ASP A 46 -20.09 18.75 -10.87
N ALA A 47 -21.32 18.28 -10.63
CA ALA A 47 -21.54 17.10 -9.79
C ALA A 47 -20.84 15.82 -10.29
N GLN A 48 -20.57 15.72 -11.60
CA GLN A 48 -19.95 14.54 -12.20
C GLN A 48 -18.47 14.43 -11.86
N THR A 49 -17.71 15.52 -11.92
CA THR A 49 -16.29 15.56 -11.55
C THR A 49 -16.11 15.31 -10.06
N TRP A 50 -17.02 15.84 -9.23
CA TRP A 50 -17.04 15.53 -7.80
C TRP A 50 -17.30 14.05 -7.51
N ALA A 51 -18.24 13.43 -8.23
CA ALA A 51 -18.48 11.99 -8.10
C ALA A 51 -17.24 11.16 -8.49
N ARG A 52 -16.56 11.52 -9.58
CA ARG A 52 -15.30 10.87 -10.01
C ARG A 52 -14.19 11.02 -8.98
N PHE A 53 -14.08 12.18 -8.35
CA PHE A 53 -13.14 12.42 -7.26
C PHE A 53 -13.42 11.50 -6.06
N ILE A 54 -14.68 11.41 -5.62
CA ILE A 54 -15.06 10.55 -4.50
C ILE A 54 -14.73 9.08 -4.81
N GLU A 55 -15.04 8.61 -6.01
CA GLU A 55 -14.71 7.24 -6.40
C GLU A 55 -13.20 7.00 -6.45
N ALA A 56 -12.42 7.95 -6.97
CA ALA A 56 -10.95 7.85 -6.95
C ALA A 56 -10.38 7.83 -5.51
N LYS A 57 -10.93 8.66 -4.61
CA LYS A 57 -10.59 8.66 -3.18
C LYS A 57 -10.88 7.30 -2.53
N LYS A 58 -12.04 6.69 -2.81
CA LYS A 58 -12.39 5.36 -2.28
C LYS A 58 -11.38 4.30 -2.71
N VAL A 59 -10.89 4.35 -3.95
CA VAL A 59 -9.88 3.40 -4.43
C VAL A 59 -8.54 3.61 -3.70
N ALA A 60 -8.10 4.86 -3.52
CA ALA A 60 -6.90 5.18 -2.75
C ALA A 60 -7.00 4.70 -1.29
N ASP A 61 -8.14 4.96 -0.64
CA ASP A 61 -8.39 4.57 0.75
C ASP A 61 -8.46 3.04 0.92
N ALA A 62 -9.04 2.33 -0.05
CA ALA A 62 -9.05 0.86 -0.07
C ALA A 62 -7.63 0.30 -0.19
N GLN A 63 -6.79 0.87 -1.06
CA GLN A 63 -5.39 0.48 -1.21
C GLN A 63 -4.60 0.76 0.07
N ARG A 64 -4.82 1.90 0.72
CA ARG A 64 -4.19 2.25 2.00
C ARG A 64 -4.60 1.29 3.11
N THR A 65 -5.87 0.91 3.15
CA THR A 65 -6.41 -0.07 4.12
C THR A 65 -5.78 -1.44 3.92
N ALA A 66 -5.63 -1.90 2.68
CA ALA A 66 -4.96 -3.17 2.37
C ALA A 66 -3.49 -3.14 2.80
N ALA A 67 -2.78 -2.04 2.54
CA ALA A 67 -1.40 -1.86 2.99
C ALA A 67 -1.30 -1.90 4.53
N TYR A 68 -2.24 -1.25 5.24
CA TYR A 68 -2.26 -1.28 6.70
C TYR A 68 -2.51 -2.69 7.27
N GLN A 69 -3.42 -3.45 6.67
CA GLN A 69 -3.68 -4.84 7.07
C GLN A 69 -2.45 -5.73 6.87
N GLU A 70 -1.73 -5.55 5.77
CA GLU A 70 -0.50 -6.29 5.49
C GLU A 70 0.63 -5.89 6.45
N TRP A 71 0.79 -4.60 6.72
CA TRP A 71 1.73 -4.10 7.73
C TRP A 71 1.47 -4.69 9.12
N MET A 72 0.18 -4.82 9.50
CA MET A 72 -0.23 -5.46 10.73
C MET A 72 0.10 -6.96 10.74
N ARG A 73 -0.07 -7.67 9.62
CA ARG A 73 0.31 -9.09 9.47
C ARG A 73 1.82 -9.27 9.68
N ILE A 74 2.63 -8.46 9.00
CA ILE A 74 4.09 -8.49 9.08
C ILE A 74 4.55 -8.17 10.51
N HIS A 75 3.96 -7.19 11.19
CA HIS A 75 4.34 -6.84 12.57
C HIS A 75 3.89 -7.85 13.62
N ARG A 76 2.74 -8.51 13.44
CA ARG A 76 2.31 -9.60 14.32
C ARG A 76 3.22 -10.82 14.21
N ALA A 77 3.73 -11.11 13.02
CA ALA A 77 4.73 -12.17 12.80
C ALA A 77 6.07 -11.89 13.52
N LYS A 78 6.38 -10.62 13.87
CA LYS A 78 7.58 -10.26 14.65
C LYS A 78 7.46 -10.51 16.16
N ARG A 79 6.25 -10.77 16.69
CA ARG A 79 5.99 -10.94 18.14
C ARG A 79 5.93 -12.41 18.60
N ARG A 80 6.07 -13.37 17.69
CA ARG A 80 6.19 -14.80 17.99
C ARG A 80 7.61 -15.26 17.69
#